data_AF-A0A1G6Q1R5-F1
#
_entry.id   AF-A0A1G6Q1R5-F1
#
_cell.length_a   1.000
_cell.length_b   1.000
_cell.length_c   1.000
_cell.angle_alpha   90.00
_cell.angle_beta   90.00
_cell.angle_gamma   90.00
#
_symmetry.space_group_name_H-M   'P 1'
#
loop_
_entity.id
_entity.type
_entity.pdbx_description
1 polymer ?
#
loop_
_entity_poly.entity_id
_entity_poly.type
_entity_poly.pdbx_seq_one_letter_code
_entity_poly.pdbx_strand_id
1 'polypeptide(L)'
;MPDSGHTGAAIGALKPRALVELLDRMNPAEAMDIDADAIGRALNPRKLGRNDLTTALRAITRLAEAGAPVDLSAMSPKTFVRILTQASTDQIQSIMAEPGLRARVLGEMFRHMSDHPRDERIKDLKAVIHWRLTGGAGEDGYDRYETVIADGACVGGTEMTASPKVTVTLSPTDFLKLITNNVSAPVLFMTGKLKVRGDLAFAAGLTGLFDLPKP
;
A
#
# COMPACT_ATOMS: atom_id res chain seq x y z
N MET A 1 -32.57 -10.50 -7.99
CA MET A 1 -31.18 -9.99 -7.91
C MET A 1 -31.26 -8.48 -8.01
N PRO A 2 -30.86 -7.71 -7.00
CA PRO A 2 -30.76 -6.26 -7.16
C PRO A 2 -29.56 -5.94 -8.06
N ASP A 3 -29.72 -4.86 -8.81
CA ASP A 3 -28.94 -4.49 -9.97
C ASP A 3 -27.65 -3.76 -9.53
N SER A 4 -26.58 -4.51 -9.26
CA SER A 4 -25.27 -3.99 -8.83
C SER A 4 -24.61 -3.04 -9.84
N GLY A 5 -25.11 -2.97 -11.07
CA GLY A 5 -24.63 -2.03 -12.09
C GLY A 5 -24.99 -0.56 -11.81
N HIS A 6 -26.08 -0.29 -11.09
CA HIS A 6 -26.58 1.07 -10.87
C HIS A 6 -25.80 1.83 -9.78
N THR A 7 -25.39 1.15 -8.71
CA THR A 7 -24.68 1.77 -7.57
C THR A 7 -23.26 2.18 -7.93
N GLY A 8 -22.53 1.35 -8.71
CA GLY A 8 -21.17 1.67 -9.16
C GLY A 8 -21.12 2.86 -10.14
N ALA A 9 -22.09 2.96 -11.04
CA ALA A 9 -22.20 4.09 -11.97
C ALA A 9 -22.48 5.41 -11.25
N ALA A 10 -23.32 5.37 -10.20
CA ALA A 10 -23.60 6.54 -9.36
C ALA A 10 -22.34 7.04 -8.61
N ILE A 11 -21.52 6.12 -8.08
CA ILE A 11 -20.26 6.46 -7.40
C ILE A 11 -19.26 7.11 -8.36
N GLY A 12 -19.14 6.59 -9.58
CA GLY A 12 -18.22 7.10 -10.59
C GLY A 12 -18.53 8.52 -11.06
N ALA A 13 -19.78 8.98 -10.92
CA ALA A 13 -20.21 10.32 -11.31
C ALA A 13 -19.97 11.38 -10.22
N LEU A 14 -19.66 10.98 -8.98
CA LEU A 14 -19.47 11.91 -7.87
C LEU A 14 -18.17 12.70 -8.00
N LYS A 15 -18.21 13.96 -7.56
CA LYS A 15 -16.98 14.73 -7.33
C LYS A 15 -16.18 14.05 -6.21
N PRO A 16 -14.83 14.03 -6.25
CA PRO A 16 -14.03 13.31 -5.27
C PRO A 16 -14.32 13.66 -3.81
N ARG A 17 -14.52 14.94 -3.46
CA ARG A 17 -14.90 15.31 -2.09
C ARG A 17 -16.29 14.86 -1.68
N ALA A 18 -17.25 14.92 -2.60
CA ALA A 18 -18.61 14.43 -2.34
C ALA A 18 -18.62 12.90 -2.13
N LEU A 19 -17.73 12.16 -2.80
CA LEU A 19 -17.51 10.74 -2.52
C LEU A 19 -16.99 10.52 -1.10
N VAL A 20 -15.98 11.29 -0.66
CA VAL A 20 -15.44 11.17 0.71
C VAL A 20 -16.51 11.44 1.75
N GLU A 21 -17.27 12.53 1.57
CA GLU A 21 -18.42 12.86 2.44
C GLU A 21 -19.43 11.72 2.43
N LEU A 22 -19.82 11.20 1.26
CA LEU A 22 -20.76 10.09 1.16
C LEU A 22 -20.27 8.85 1.93
N LEU A 23 -19.02 8.43 1.75
CA LEU A 23 -18.45 7.27 2.45
C LEU A 23 -18.46 7.47 3.97
N ASP A 24 -18.12 8.67 4.45
CA ASP A 24 -18.02 8.96 5.88
C ASP A 24 -19.36 8.79 6.62
N ARG A 25 -20.46 9.22 6.00
CA ARG A 25 -21.85 9.06 6.51
C ARG A 25 -22.50 7.72 6.15
N MET A 26 -21.93 6.95 5.22
CA MET A 26 -22.52 5.70 4.76
C MET A 26 -22.59 4.66 5.89
N ASN A 27 -23.72 3.97 5.99
CA ASN A 27 -23.85 2.83 6.88
C ASN A 27 -23.46 1.51 6.18
N PRO A 28 -23.15 0.43 6.92
CA PRO A 28 -22.71 -0.83 6.32
C PRO A 28 -23.71 -1.44 5.32
N ALA A 29 -25.03 -1.36 5.61
CA ALA A 29 -26.05 -1.94 4.73
C ALA A 29 -26.09 -1.26 3.34
N GLU A 30 -25.83 0.05 3.28
CA GLU A 30 -25.71 0.79 2.02
C GLU A 30 -24.47 0.41 1.20
N ALA A 31 -23.46 -0.18 1.84
CA ALA A 31 -22.20 -0.56 1.20
C ALA A 31 -22.15 -2.01 0.72
N MET A 32 -23.19 -2.82 0.97
CA MET A 32 -23.20 -4.26 0.67
C MET A 32 -22.99 -4.57 -0.82
N ASP A 33 -23.56 -3.75 -1.70
CA ASP A 33 -23.51 -3.97 -3.15
C ASP A 33 -22.49 -3.05 -3.85
N ILE A 34 -21.62 -2.37 -3.10
CA ILE A 34 -20.64 -1.45 -3.66
C ILE A 34 -19.37 -2.19 -4.07
N ASP A 35 -18.99 -2.03 -5.33
CA ASP A 35 -17.67 -2.43 -5.84
C ASP A 35 -16.57 -1.55 -5.21
N ALA A 36 -15.69 -2.16 -4.39
CA ALA A 36 -14.53 -1.51 -3.80
C ALA A 36 -13.63 -0.84 -4.86
N ASP A 37 -13.53 -1.46 -6.03
CA ASP A 37 -12.73 -0.98 -7.15
C ASP A 37 -13.39 0.25 -7.81
N ALA A 38 -14.73 0.35 -7.78
CA ALA A 38 -15.46 1.56 -8.21
C ALA A 38 -15.22 2.74 -7.25
N ILE A 39 -15.25 2.51 -5.93
CA ILE A 39 -14.84 3.52 -4.93
C ILE A 39 -13.42 3.96 -5.23
N GLY A 40 -12.50 3.00 -5.36
CA GLY A 40 -11.10 3.27 -5.61
C GLY A 40 -10.92 4.12 -6.86
N ARG A 41 -11.50 3.75 -8.01
CA ARG A 41 -11.47 4.52 -9.27
C ARG A 41 -12.01 5.94 -9.14
N ALA A 42 -13.10 6.14 -8.40
CA ALA A 42 -13.69 7.46 -8.18
C ALA A 42 -12.87 8.33 -7.20
N LEU A 43 -12.08 7.70 -6.32
CA LEU A 43 -11.14 8.38 -5.43
C LEU A 43 -9.95 8.94 -6.23
N ASN A 44 -9.78 10.26 -6.16
CA ASN A 44 -8.73 10.98 -6.85
C ASN A 44 -7.94 11.88 -5.87
N PRO A 45 -6.81 11.38 -5.33
CA PRO A 45 -6.02 12.11 -4.34
C PRO A 45 -5.59 13.51 -4.77
N ARG A 46 -5.37 13.75 -6.07
CA ARG A 46 -4.96 15.07 -6.61
C ARG A 46 -6.06 16.14 -6.49
N LYS A 47 -7.32 15.73 -6.33
CA LYS A 47 -8.48 16.61 -6.15
C LYS A 47 -8.95 16.67 -4.69
N LEU A 48 -8.19 16.08 -3.78
CA LEU A 48 -8.51 15.95 -2.37
C LEU A 48 -7.56 16.80 -1.51
N GLY A 49 -8.05 17.23 -0.35
CA GLY A 49 -7.26 17.88 0.68
C GLY A 49 -6.34 16.90 1.42
N ARG A 50 -5.54 17.44 2.35
CA ARG A 50 -4.57 16.67 3.14
C ARG A 50 -5.20 15.47 3.87
N ASN A 51 -6.37 15.66 4.48
CA ASN A 51 -7.01 14.65 5.33
C ASN A 51 -8.14 13.89 4.64
N ASP A 52 -8.61 14.34 3.47
CA ASP A 52 -9.75 13.73 2.79
C ASP A 52 -9.50 12.25 2.43
N LEU A 53 -8.28 11.91 2.01
CA LEU A 53 -7.89 10.53 1.71
C LEU A 53 -7.91 9.66 2.99
N THR A 54 -7.40 10.20 4.08
CA THR A 54 -7.46 9.56 5.40
C THR A 54 -8.91 9.32 5.84
N THR A 55 -9.80 10.32 5.71
CA THR A 55 -11.23 10.18 6.00
C THR A 55 -11.85 9.05 5.17
N ALA A 56 -11.57 9.00 3.87
CA ALA A 56 -12.07 7.93 3.00
C ALA A 56 -11.61 6.53 3.47
N LEU A 57 -10.32 6.38 3.79
CA LEU A 57 -9.78 5.10 4.26
C LEU A 57 -10.34 4.67 5.62
N ARG A 58 -10.59 5.61 6.54
CA ARG A 58 -11.29 5.31 7.81
C ARG A 58 -12.71 4.83 7.55
N ALA A 59 -13.43 5.49 6.65
CA ALA A 59 -14.80 5.10 6.29
C ALA A 59 -14.84 3.70 5.66
N ILE A 60 -13.95 3.42 4.69
CA ILE A 60 -13.80 2.09 4.08
C ILE A 60 -13.49 1.04 5.16
N THR A 61 -12.53 1.31 6.04
CA THR A 61 -12.16 0.41 7.14
C THR A 61 -13.34 0.13 8.07
N ARG A 62 -14.08 1.17 8.48
CA ARG A 62 -15.28 1.04 9.32
C ARG A 62 -16.36 0.19 8.66
N LEU A 63 -16.59 0.38 7.36
CA LEU A 63 -17.57 -0.38 6.60
C LEU A 63 -17.14 -1.85 6.46
N ALA A 64 -15.86 -2.11 6.17
CA ALA A 64 -15.28 -3.44 6.10
C ALA A 64 -15.40 -4.20 7.43
N GLU A 65 -15.04 -3.56 8.54
CA GLU A 65 -15.13 -4.14 9.89
C GLU A 65 -16.57 -4.46 10.30
N ALA A 66 -17.55 -3.77 9.70
CA ALA A 66 -18.97 -4.05 9.87
C ALA A 66 -19.53 -5.06 8.85
N GLY A 67 -18.67 -5.71 8.05
CA GLY A 67 -19.04 -6.79 7.13
C GLY A 67 -19.36 -6.37 5.70
N ALA A 68 -19.20 -5.08 5.35
CA ALA A 68 -19.36 -4.65 3.96
C ALA A 68 -18.17 -5.10 3.10
N PRO A 69 -18.37 -5.52 1.83
CA PRO A 69 -17.31 -6.02 0.96
C PRO A 69 -16.46 -4.88 0.35
N VAL A 70 -16.20 -3.83 1.13
CA VAL A 70 -15.43 -2.65 0.73
C VAL A 70 -14.20 -2.53 1.61
N ASP A 71 -13.08 -3.09 1.18
CA ASP A 71 -11.79 -3.00 1.88
C ASP A 71 -10.65 -2.70 0.88
N LEU A 72 -9.49 -2.29 1.39
CA LEU A 72 -8.27 -2.16 0.59
C LEU A 72 -7.92 -3.47 -0.10
N SER A 73 -8.05 -4.60 0.60
CA SER A 73 -7.79 -5.94 0.07
C SER A 73 -8.78 -6.37 -1.03
N ALA A 74 -9.96 -5.76 -1.08
CA ALA A 74 -10.98 -5.98 -2.11
C ALA A 74 -10.77 -5.11 -3.35
N MET A 75 -9.84 -4.15 -3.33
CA MET A 75 -9.48 -3.36 -4.51
C MET A 75 -8.50 -4.13 -5.39
N SER A 76 -8.54 -3.87 -6.70
CA SER A 76 -7.51 -4.39 -7.59
C SER A 76 -6.15 -3.76 -7.29
N PRO A 77 -5.04 -4.50 -7.48
CA PRO A 77 -3.69 -3.97 -7.29
C PRO A 77 -3.43 -2.69 -8.10
N LYS A 78 -3.99 -2.61 -9.32
CA LYS A 78 -3.89 -1.42 -10.17
C LYS A 78 -4.58 -0.21 -9.56
N THR A 79 -5.81 -0.37 -9.05
CA THR A 79 -6.55 0.73 -8.42
C THR A 79 -5.82 1.23 -7.17
N PHE A 80 -5.37 0.31 -6.32
CA PHE A 80 -4.63 0.65 -5.10
C PHE A 80 -3.32 1.40 -5.39
N VAL A 81 -2.48 0.85 -6.27
CA VAL A 81 -1.21 1.48 -6.65
C VAL A 81 -1.45 2.86 -7.27
N ARG A 82 -2.47 3.03 -8.12
CA ARG A 82 -2.83 4.34 -8.68
C ARG A 82 -3.14 5.37 -7.59
N ILE A 83 -3.91 5.01 -6.56
CA ILE A 83 -4.23 5.92 -5.45
C ILE A 83 -2.95 6.35 -4.75
N LEU A 84 -2.07 5.41 -4.41
CA LEU A 84 -0.80 5.73 -3.74
C LEU A 84 0.15 6.56 -4.62
N THR A 85 0.24 6.27 -5.92
CA THR A 85 1.03 7.07 -6.87
C THR A 85 0.52 8.51 -6.96
N GLN A 86 -0.80 8.71 -6.88
CA GLN A 86 -1.43 10.02 -7.01
C GLN A 86 -1.46 10.83 -5.71
N ALA A 87 -1.31 10.17 -4.56
CA ALA A 87 -1.35 10.81 -3.25
C ALA A 87 -0.14 11.73 -3.02
N SER A 88 -0.39 12.89 -2.41
CA SER A 88 0.68 13.81 -2.02
C SER A 88 1.46 13.28 -0.81
N THR A 89 2.64 13.85 -0.57
CA THR A 89 3.43 13.54 0.64
C THR A 89 2.61 13.73 1.91
N ASP A 90 1.90 14.86 2.01
CA ASP A 90 1.11 15.21 3.18
C ASP A 90 -0.05 14.23 3.41
N GLN A 91 -0.71 13.79 2.34
CA GLN A 91 -1.76 12.77 2.43
C GLN A 91 -1.20 11.44 2.94
N ILE A 92 -0.09 10.98 2.37
CA ILE A 92 0.56 9.74 2.83
C ILE A 92 0.98 9.88 4.29
N GLN A 93 1.56 11.01 4.69
CA GLN A 93 1.95 11.26 6.07
C GLN A 93 0.76 11.28 7.03
N SER A 94 -0.37 11.88 6.66
CA SER A 94 -1.61 11.83 7.44
C SER A 94 -2.11 10.39 7.65
N ILE A 95 -2.03 9.54 6.62
CA ILE A 95 -2.38 8.11 6.75
C ILE A 95 -1.40 7.39 7.67
N MET A 96 -0.09 7.61 7.49
CA MET A 96 0.95 6.94 8.28
C MET A 96 0.98 7.37 9.75
N ALA A 97 0.37 8.50 10.09
CA ALA A 97 0.20 8.98 11.46
C ALA A 97 -0.89 8.22 12.23
N GLU A 98 -1.74 7.46 11.55
CA GLU A 98 -2.78 6.64 12.17
C GLU A 98 -2.37 5.17 12.24
N PRO A 99 -2.15 4.60 13.43
CA PRO A 99 -1.64 3.24 13.56
C PRO A 99 -2.46 2.19 12.80
N GLY A 100 -3.79 2.26 12.86
CA GLY A 100 -4.68 1.32 12.16
C GLY A 100 -4.58 1.41 10.64
N LEU A 101 -4.65 2.63 10.09
CA LEU A 101 -4.54 2.83 8.63
C LEU A 101 -3.13 2.53 8.12
N ARG A 102 -2.10 2.93 8.87
CA ARG A 102 -0.70 2.64 8.59
C ARG A 102 -0.48 1.14 8.41
N ALA A 103 -0.93 0.33 9.39
CA ALA A 103 -0.78 -1.13 9.33
C ALA A 103 -1.50 -1.72 8.11
N ARG A 104 -2.74 -1.30 7.85
CA ARG A 104 -3.54 -1.77 6.70
C ARG A 104 -2.88 -1.44 5.35
N VAL A 105 -2.47 -0.19 5.15
CA VAL A 105 -1.86 0.24 3.87
C VAL A 105 -0.50 -0.42 3.63
N LEU A 106 0.33 -0.54 4.67
CA LEU A 106 1.63 -1.20 4.54
C LEU A 106 1.46 -2.70 4.29
N GLY A 107 0.58 -3.37 5.06
CA GLY A 107 0.27 -4.78 4.86
C GLY A 107 -0.21 -5.08 3.44
N GLU A 108 -1.12 -4.25 2.92
CA GLU A 108 -1.62 -4.38 1.56
C GLU A 108 -0.53 -4.18 0.50
N MET A 109 0.37 -3.22 0.71
CA MET A 109 1.51 -3.04 -0.19
C MET A 109 2.44 -4.25 -0.20
N PHE A 110 2.78 -4.82 0.97
CA PHE A 110 3.61 -6.02 1.05
C PHE A 110 2.93 -7.25 0.44
N ARG A 111 1.61 -7.38 0.59
CA ARG A 111 0.82 -8.40 -0.09
C ARG A 111 0.95 -8.27 -1.60
N HIS A 112 0.73 -7.08 -2.16
CA HIS A 112 0.89 -6.86 -3.61
C HIS A 112 2.31 -7.14 -4.11
N MET A 113 3.34 -6.76 -3.36
CA MET A 113 4.73 -7.08 -3.71
C MET A 113 4.96 -8.60 -3.75
N SER A 114 4.33 -9.36 -2.85
CA SER A 114 4.44 -10.82 -2.79
C SER A 114 3.66 -11.52 -3.89
N ASP A 115 2.52 -10.97 -4.27
CA ASP A 115 1.64 -11.51 -5.31
C ASP A 115 2.12 -11.19 -6.74
N HIS A 116 2.97 -10.16 -6.91
CA HIS A 116 3.44 -9.69 -8.22
C HIS A 116 4.98 -9.57 -8.28
N PRO A 117 5.73 -10.65 -8.01
CA PRO A 117 7.14 -10.66 -8.33
C PRO A 117 7.34 -10.69 -9.85
N ARG A 118 8.53 -10.30 -10.30
CA ARG A 118 8.99 -10.60 -11.66
C ARG A 118 9.52 -12.02 -11.69
N ASP A 119 8.74 -12.95 -12.24
CA ASP A 119 9.06 -14.38 -12.28
C ASP A 119 10.48 -14.64 -12.78
N GLU A 120 10.89 -13.97 -13.87
CA GLU A 120 12.23 -14.12 -14.46
C GLU A 120 13.36 -13.64 -13.53
N ARG A 121 13.05 -12.79 -12.55
CA ARG A 121 14.01 -12.23 -11.59
C ARG A 121 14.08 -13.05 -10.31
N ILE A 122 13.03 -13.80 -9.98
CA ILE A 122 12.95 -14.55 -8.72
C ILE A 122 13.18 -16.06 -8.85
N LYS A 123 13.05 -16.62 -10.06
CA LYS A 123 13.14 -18.07 -10.31
C LYS A 123 14.34 -18.75 -9.65
N ASP A 124 15.54 -18.19 -9.82
CA ASP A 124 16.79 -18.75 -9.29
C ASP A 124 17.34 -17.96 -8.10
N LEU A 125 16.57 -16.99 -7.59
CA LEU A 125 16.99 -16.12 -6.50
C LEU A 125 16.64 -16.76 -5.15
N LYS A 126 17.63 -16.78 -4.24
CA LYS A 126 17.43 -17.07 -2.82
C LYS A 126 17.88 -15.87 -2.00
N ALA A 127 16.93 -15.16 -1.40
CA ALA A 127 17.22 -13.96 -0.63
C ALA A 127 16.14 -13.68 0.42
N VAL A 128 16.59 -13.19 1.58
CA VAL A 128 15.72 -12.67 2.64
C VAL A 128 15.98 -11.18 2.74
N ILE A 129 14.93 -10.37 2.66
CA ILE A 129 14.97 -8.92 2.81
C ILE A 129 14.26 -8.55 4.10
N HIS A 130 14.94 -7.84 4.99
CA HIS A 130 14.32 -7.23 6.17
C HIS A 130 14.05 -5.75 5.91
N TRP A 131 12.82 -5.33 6.13
CA TRP A 131 12.37 -3.94 6.04
C TRP A 131 12.18 -3.37 7.43
N ARG A 132 12.79 -2.20 7.70
CA ARG A 132 12.64 -1.45 8.95
C ARG A 132 12.05 -0.09 8.63
N LEU A 133 10.76 0.09 8.92
CA LEU A 133 10.05 1.33 8.65
C LEU A 133 10.00 2.19 9.90
N THR A 134 10.58 3.38 9.88
CA THR A 134 10.71 4.24 11.08
C THR A 134 9.35 4.70 11.64
N GLY A 135 9.29 4.94 12.95
CA GLY A 135 8.10 5.44 13.64
C GLY A 135 7.00 4.38 13.79
N GLY A 136 7.40 3.11 13.81
CA GLY A 136 6.51 1.98 14.06
C GLY A 136 6.40 1.64 15.54
N ALA A 137 5.51 0.71 15.86
CA ALA A 137 5.17 0.36 17.25
C ALA A 137 6.10 -0.68 17.91
N GLY A 138 7.09 -1.22 17.18
CA GLY A 138 8.09 -2.11 17.76
C GLY A 138 8.94 -1.42 18.82
N GLU A 139 9.54 -2.19 19.74
CA GLU A 139 10.33 -1.66 20.86
C GLU A 139 11.47 -0.72 20.42
N ASP A 140 12.04 -0.95 19.24
CA ASP A 140 13.10 -0.10 18.67
C ASP A 140 12.58 1.05 17.79
N GLY A 141 11.26 1.25 17.73
CA GLY A 141 10.60 2.33 17.00
C GLY A 141 10.41 2.06 15.51
N TYR A 142 10.37 0.79 15.09
CA TYR A 142 10.19 0.39 13.69
C TYR A 142 9.03 -0.57 13.50
N ASP A 143 8.36 -0.48 12.35
CA ASP A 143 7.59 -1.61 11.82
C ASP A 143 8.55 -2.51 11.07
N ARG A 144 8.34 -3.83 11.21
CA ARG A 144 9.20 -4.84 10.63
C ARG A 144 8.41 -5.70 9.66
N TYR A 145 8.96 -5.82 8.47
CA TYR A 145 8.45 -6.72 7.44
C TYR A 145 9.61 -7.53 6.87
N GLU A 146 9.32 -8.76 6.48
CA GLU A 146 10.23 -9.65 5.80
C GLU A 146 9.69 -9.93 4.41
N THR A 147 10.58 -10.01 3.43
CA THR A 147 10.29 -10.60 2.12
C THR A 147 11.27 -11.74 1.90
N VAL A 148 10.75 -12.96 1.78
CA VAL A 148 11.53 -14.16 1.48
C VAL A 148 11.30 -14.52 0.03
N ILE A 149 12.39 -14.61 -0.73
CA ILE A 149 12.39 -15.11 -2.11
C ILE A 149 13.16 -16.42 -2.12
N ALA A 150 12.49 -17.50 -2.49
CA ALA A 150 13.08 -18.83 -2.64
C ALA A 150 12.24 -19.68 -3.57
N ASP A 151 12.90 -20.54 -4.35
CA ASP A 151 12.27 -21.57 -5.19
C ASP A 151 11.18 -21.00 -6.13
N GLY A 152 11.44 -19.80 -6.68
CA GLY A 152 10.52 -19.11 -7.59
C GLY A 152 9.28 -18.52 -6.91
N ALA A 153 9.23 -18.47 -5.57
CA ALA A 153 8.17 -17.83 -4.82
C ALA A 153 8.66 -16.57 -4.09
N CYS A 154 7.74 -15.64 -3.83
CA CYS A 154 7.95 -14.45 -3.02
C CYS A 154 6.91 -14.40 -1.91
N VAL A 155 7.35 -14.39 -0.65
CA VAL A 155 6.46 -14.39 0.52
C VAL A 155 6.81 -13.20 1.41
N GLY A 156 5.81 -12.37 1.70
CA GLY A 156 5.90 -11.25 2.62
C GLY A 156 5.27 -11.57 3.98
N GLY A 157 5.80 -11.00 5.05
CA GLY A 157 5.25 -11.19 6.40
C GLY A 157 5.84 -10.22 7.42
N THR A 158 5.35 -10.29 8.65
CA THR A 158 5.86 -9.50 9.79
C THR A 158 6.77 -10.30 10.72
N GLU A 159 6.82 -11.63 10.55
CA GLU A 159 7.70 -12.52 11.30
C GLU A 159 9.09 -12.54 10.66
N MET A 160 10.14 -12.43 11.47
CA MET A 160 11.53 -12.49 10.98
C MET A 160 11.99 -13.95 11.00
N THR A 161 11.76 -14.67 9.90
CA THR A 161 11.96 -16.13 9.85
C THR A 161 13.40 -16.54 9.60
N ALA A 162 14.22 -15.66 9.00
CA ALA A 162 15.59 -15.97 8.60
C ALA A 162 16.53 -14.77 8.68
N SER A 163 17.84 -15.05 8.58
CA SER A 163 18.86 -13.99 8.53
C SER A 163 18.78 -13.23 7.20
N PRO A 164 18.76 -11.89 7.20
CA PRO A 164 18.59 -11.14 5.98
C PRO A 164 19.88 -11.09 5.16
N LYS A 165 19.73 -11.23 3.83
CA LYS A 165 20.76 -10.83 2.87
C LYS A 165 20.96 -9.31 2.86
N VAL A 166 19.86 -8.58 3.06
CA VAL A 166 19.87 -7.12 3.16
C VAL A 166 18.82 -6.63 4.15
N THR A 167 19.17 -5.61 4.92
CA THR A 167 18.21 -4.82 5.71
C THR A 167 18.07 -3.43 5.11
N VAL A 168 16.84 -3.06 4.78
CA VAL A 168 16.46 -1.77 4.19
C VAL A 168 15.74 -0.95 5.27
N THR A 169 16.24 0.25 5.57
CA THR A 169 15.65 1.15 6.58
C THR A 169 15.29 2.50 5.95
N LEU A 170 14.04 2.92 6.10
CA LEU A 170 13.50 4.17 5.55
C LEU A 170 12.17 4.53 6.24
N SER A 171 11.62 5.71 5.96
CA SER A 171 10.27 6.06 6.43
C SER A 171 9.20 5.29 5.65
N PRO A 172 8.01 5.00 6.22
CA PRO A 172 6.94 4.36 5.47
C PRO A 172 6.46 5.21 4.29
N THR A 173 6.53 6.54 4.40
CA THR A 173 6.21 7.46 3.30
C THR A 173 7.19 7.31 2.15
N ASP A 174 8.48 7.25 2.45
CA ASP A 174 9.52 7.06 1.43
C ASP A 174 9.47 5.65 0.86
N PHE A 175 9.10 4.64 1.66
CA PHE A 175 8.84 3.27 1.19
C PHE A 175 7.72 3.23 0.15
N LEU A 176 6.54 3.78 0.47
CA LEU A 176 5.43 3.80 -0.48
C LEU A 176 5.80 4.54 -1.77
N LYS A 177 6.53 5.66 -1.66
CA LYS A 177 7.01 6.40 -2.84
C LYS A 177 8.08 5.67 -3.64
N LEU A 178 8.98 4.95 -2.98
CA LEU A 178 10.01 4.16 -3.63
C LEU A 178 9.38 3.02 -4.42
N ILE A 179 8.49 2.27 -3.78
CA ILE A 179 7.84 1.10 -4.38
C ILE A 179 6.88 1.49 -5.52
N THR A 180 6.22 2.65 -5.41
CA THR A 180 5.41 3.23 -6.50
C THR A 180 6.21 4.01 -7.55
N ASN A 181 7.54 4.00 -7.47
CA ASN A 181 8.47 4.74 -8.34
C ASN A 181 8.29 6.27 -8.38
N ASN A 182 7.63 6.86 -7.38
CA ASN A 182 7.51 8.31 -7.20
C ASN A 182 8.84 8.97 -6.77
N VAL A 183 9.76 8.20 -6.16
CA VAL A 183 11.12 8.63 -5.82
C VAL A 183 12.08 7.45 -6.08
N SER A 184 13.28 7.74 -6.58
CA SER A 184 14.29 6.71 -6.85
C SER A 184 15.14 6.37 -5.60
N ALA A 185 15.59 5.12 -5.50
CA ALA A 185 16.47 4.68 -4.41
C ALA A 185 17.77 5.50 -4.29
N PRO A 186 18.48 5.87 -5.40
CA PRO A 186 19.68 6.70 -5.30
C PRO A 186 19.43 8.06 -4.64
N VAL A 187 18.29 8.69 -4.92
CA VAL A 187 17.91 9.98 -4.30
C VAL A 187 17.70 9.81 -2.79
N LEU A 188 16.97 8.78 -2.36
CA LEU A 188 16.75 8.51 -0.93
C LEU A 188 18.06 8.15 -0.22
N PHE A 189 18.94 7.40 -0.87
CA PHE A 189 20.21 6.99 -0.29
C PHE A 189 21.15 8.20 -0.12
N MET A 190 21.31 9.01 -1.17
CA MET A 190 22.16 10.21 -1.15
C MET A 190 21.65 11.26 -0.14
N THR A 191 20.34 11.32 0.10
CA THR A 191 19.73 12.20 1.12
C THR A 191 19.69 11.58 2.52
N GLY A 192 20.22 10.37 2.71
CA GLY A 192 20.28 9.67 4.00
C GLY A 192 18.94 9.13 4.51
N LYS A 193 17.88 9.20 3.70
CA LYS A 193 16.52 8.71 4.00
C LYS A 193 16.35 7.21 3.78
N LEU A 194 17.18 6.63 2.92
CA LEU A 194 17.31 5.19 2.73
C LEU A 194 18.66 4.74 3.27
N LYS A 195 18.64 3.79 4.20
CA LYS A 195 19.83 3.11 4.71
C LYS A 195 19.77 1.65 4.35
N VAL A 196 20.90 1.10 3.92
CA VAL A 196 21.02 -0.30 3.51
C VAL A 196 22.16 -0.93 4.31
N ARG A 197 21.94 -2.14 4.82
CA ARG A 197 22.97 -2.97 5.47
C ARG A 197 22.96 -4.37 4.85
N GLY A 198 24.14 -4.97 4.70
CA GLY A 198 24.29 -6.28 4.04
C GLY A 198 24.78 -6.13 2.60
N ASP A 199 24.23 -6.95 1.70
CA ASP A 199 24.63 -6.98 0.29
C ASP A 199 24.10 -5.75 -0.49
N LEU A 200 24.96 -4.75 -0.69
CA LEU A 200 24.63 -3.52 -1.44
C LEU A 200 24.41 -3.77 -2.93
N ALA A 201 25.10 -4.76 -3.53
CA ALA A 201 24.93 -5.09 -4.94
C ALA A 201 23.55 -5.69 -5.19
N PHE A 202 23.10 -6.57 -4.30
CA PHE A 202 21.73 -7.07 -4.30
C PHE A 202 20.71 -5.94 -4.09
N ALA A 203 20.96 -5.06 -3.11
CA ALA A 203 20.07 -3.94 -2.80
C ALA A 203 19.84 -3.00 -4.00
N ALA A 204 20.86 -2.77 -4.83
CA ALA A 204 20.77 -1.91 -6.02
C ALA A 204 19.74 -2.41 -7.05
N GLY A 205 19.48 -3.72 -7.11
CA GLY A 205 18.50 -4.34 -8.01
C GLY A 205 17.13 -4.62 -7.38
N LEU A 206 16.95 -4.32 -6.09
CA LEU A 206 15.84 -4.84 -5.28
C LEU A 206 14.46 -4.37 -5.76
N THR A 207 14.30 -3.08 -6.11
CA THR A 207 13.02 -2.57 -6.64
C THR A 207 12.68 -3.17 -8.00
N GLY A 208 13.68 -3.69 -8.71
CA GLY A 208 13.49 -4.39 -9.98
C GLY A 208 12.98 -5.82 -9.85
N LEU A 209 12.78 -6.34 -8.63
CA LEU A 209 12.25 -7.68 -8.37
C LEU A 209 10.72 -7.75 -8.43
N PHE A 210 10.03 -6.61 -8.33
CA PHE A 210 8.58 -6.53 -8.24
C PHE A 210 8.00 -5.87 -9.48
N ASP A 211 6.87 -6.37 -9.97
CA ASP A 211 6.10 -5.77 -11.06
C ASP A 211 4.76 -5.27 -10.55
N LEU A 212 4.79 -4.15 -9.83
CA LEU A 212 3.55 -3.52 -9.43
C LEU A 212 2.85 -2.92 -10.66
N PRO A 213 1.53 -3.15 -10.82
CA PRO A 213 0.81 -2.63 -11.97
C PRO A 213 1.02 -1.13 -12.10
N LYS A 214 1.42 -0.70 -13.30
CA LYS A 214 1.52 0.71 -13.60
C LYS A 214 0.11 1.33 -13.61
N PRO A 215 -0.08 2.53 -13.04
CA PRO A 215 -1.35 3.25 -13.06
C PRO A 215 -1.99 3.35 -14.45
#